data_AF-A0A2N3F1H9-F1
#
_entry.id   AF-A0A2N3F1H9-F1
#
_cell.length_a   1.000
_cell.length_b   1.000
_cell.length_c   1.000
_cell.angle_alpha   90.00
_cell.angle_beta   90.00
_cell.angle_gamma   90.00
#
_symmetry.space_group_name_H-M   'P 1'
#
loop_
_entity.id
_entity.type
_entity.pdbx_description
1 polymer ?
#
loop_
_entity_poly.entity_id
_entity_poly.type
_entity_poly.pdbx_seq_one_letter_code
_entity_poly.pdbx_strand_id
1 'polypeptide(L)'
;MPPSVPPRRGSSPPSVQPAARRSPEPRQEPQRRRLSPQPSRQRPQTPATSRATLAERTPPPERRQRGPVPKRHRLRNAMLALLLMVAIVVAGLWWWVDSRITHVDALSGAADTPGRTFLIVGSDSREGWADDGTVGARTDTIMLVHQPVSGPTALISIPRDSYAEIPGYGGNKINAAFAFGGPPLLVQTVEQLTGLTIDRYVEVGFLGVTGIVDALGGV
;
A
#
# COMPACT_ATOMS: atom_id res chain seq x y z
N MET A 1 50.19 -0.44 -33.00
CA MET A 1 50.18 0.66 -32.00
C MET A 1 49.78 1.96 -32.69
N PRO A 2 49.15 2.92 -31.99
CA PRO A 2 47.85 3.53 -32.34
C PRO A 2 47.96 4.97 -32.90
N PRO A 3 46.84 5.72 -33.04
CA PRO A 3 46.43 6.64 -31.95
C PRO A 3 44.90 6.62 -31.70
N SER A 4 44.39 6.51 -30.46
CA SER A 4 44.37 7.49 -29.35
C SER A 4 43.65 8.81 -29.69
N VAL A 5 42.32 8.82 -29.55
CA VAL A 5 41.50 10.03 -29.62
C VAL A 5 41.28 10.59 -28.19
N PRO A 6 41.67 11.84 -27.89
CA PRO A 6 41.45 12.46 -26.58
C PRO A 6 40.06 13.10 -26.43
N PRO A 7 39.55 13.28 -25.19
CA PRO A 7 38.25 13.89 -24.93
C PRO A 7 38.26 15.43 -25.11
N ARG A 8 37.15 15.97 -25.63
CA ARG A 8 36.92 17.41 -25.82
C ARG A 8 36.74 18.11 -24.46
N ARG A 9 37.60 19.11 -24.21
CA ARG A 9 37.52 20.06 -23.11
C ARG A 9 36.32 21.00 -23.26
N GLY A 10 35.65 21.26 -22.15
CA GLY A 10 34.68 22.35 -22.00
C GLY A 10 35.35 23.74 -22.00
N SER A 11 34.57 24.73 -22.41
CA SER A 11 34.85 26.17 -22.29
C SER A 11 33.51 26.86 -21.96
N SER A 12 33.24 27.24 -20.70
CA SER A 12 33.49 28.55 -20.03
C SER A 12 32.35 29.58 -20.27
N PRO A 13 32.20 30.69 -19.52
CA PRO A 13 32.15 31.01 -18.06
C PRO A 13 30.86 31.88 -17.78
N PRO A 14 30.76 32.90 -16.88
CA PRO A 14 31.28 33.17 -15.53
C PRO A 14 30.17 33.41 -14.46
N SER A 15 30.58 33.51 -13.20
CA SER A 15 29.78 33.95 -12.04
C SER A 15 29.41 35.44 -12.09
N VAL A 16 28.14 35.79 -11.81
CA VAL A 16 27.73 37.16 -11.46
C VAL A 16 26.68 37.13 -10.32
N GLN A 17 27.06 37.71 -9.19
CA GLN A 17 26.21 38.35 -8.16
C GLN A 17 26.74 39.79 -8.02
N PRO A 18 26.10 40.73 -7.29
CA PRO A 18 24.68 40.95 -6.93
C PRO A 18 24.26 42.44 -7.16
N ALA A 19 22.96 42.77 -7.01
CA ALA A 19 22.40 44.07 -6.53
C ALA A 19 20.89 44.11 -6.84
N ALA A 20 19.96 44.08 -5.88
CA ALA A 20 19.60 45.13 -4.93
C ALA A 20 19.10 46.44 -5.56
N ARG A 21 17.78 46.66 -5.55
CA ARG A 21 17.11 47.88 -5.04
C ARG A 21 15.59 47.66 -5.01
N ARG A 22 14.99 47.61 -3.81
CA ARG A 22 14.32 48.73 -3.10
C ARG A 22 12.95 49.03 -3.77
N SER A 23 11.84 49.00 -3.05
CA SER A 23 11.56 49.92 -1.94
C SER A 23 10.31 49.53 -1.13
N PRO A 24 10.09 50.18 0.02
CA PRO A 24 9.45 49.64 1.22
C PRO A 24 8.11 50.31 1.56
N GLU A 25 7.39 49.82 2.59
CA GLU A 25 6.64 50.68 3.54
C GLU A 25 6.12 49.87 4.76
N PRO A 26 5.76 50.51 5.89
CA PRO A 26 6.49 50.29 7.13
C PRO A 26 5.63 49.80 8.32
N ARG A 27 6.32 49.23 9.32
CA ARG A 27 5.87 49.20 10.71
C ARG A 27 6.23 50.50 11.40
N GLN A 28 5.33 51.07 12.23
CA GLN A 28 5.62 51.64 13.56
C GLN A 28 4.34 52.10 14.31
N GLU A 29 3.97 51.31 15.34
CA GLU A 29 3.65 51.63 16.76
C GLU A 29 3.67 53.13 17.19
N PRO A 30 2.85 53.63 18.16
CA PRO A 30 2.97 53.20 19.57
C PRO A 30 1.74 53.25 20.51
N GLN A 31 1.73 52.30 21.46
CA GLN A 31 1.08 52.46 22.76
C GLN A 31 1.74 53.61 23.54
N ARG A 32 0.94 54.61 23.94
CA ARG A 32 1.26 55.46 25.10
C ARG A 32 0.02 55.71 25.95
N ARG A 33 0.12 55.19 27.17
CA ARG A 33 -0.69 55.43 28.36
C ARG A 33 -0.49 56.88 28.84
N ARG A 34 -1.56 57.58 29.21
CA ARG A 34 -1.49 58.72 30.15
C ARG A 34 -2.75 58.78 31.02
N LEU A 35 -2.50 58.99 32.31
CA LEU A 35 -3.44 59.06 33.42
C LEU A 35 -4.00 60.48 33.60
N SER A 36 -5.14 60.60 34.30
CA SER A 36 -5.39 61.38 35.56
C SER A 36 -6.80 62.09 35.55
N PRO A 37 -7.31 62.72 36.66
CA PRO A 37 -8.52 62.31 37.39
C PRO A 37 -9.60 63.43 37.56
N GLN A 38 -10.78 63.09 38.16
CA GLN A 38 -11.86 63.84 38.92
C GLN A 38 -11.93 65.42 38.93
N PRO A 39 -13.07 66.12 39.31
CA PRO A 39 -14.16 65.75 40.23
C PRO A 39 -15.61 66.29 39.94
N SER A 40 -16.50 65.90 40.88
CA SER A 40 -17.88 66.25 41.28
C SER A 40 -18.43 67.69 41.11
N ARG A 41 -19.75 67.85 40.84
CA ARG A 41 -20.77 68.50 41.73
C ARG A 41 -22.19 68.69 41.11
N GLN A 42 -23.19 68.22 41.87
CA GLN A 42 -24.51 68.79 42.26
C GLN A 42 -25.62 69.19 41.23
N ARG A 43 -26.74 68.42 41.29
CA ARG A 43 -28.20 68.71 41.60
C ARG A 43 -28.86 70.04 41.12
N PRO A 44 -30.21 70.12 40.91
CA PRO A 44 -31.27 69.67 41.85
C PRO A 44 -32.53 68.95 41.26
N GLN A 45 -33.33 68.40 42.19
CA GLN A 45 -34.60 67.68 42.04
C GLN A 45 -35.83 68.61 42.05
N THR A 46 -36.98 68.16 41.50
CA THR A 46 -38.36 68.39 42.03
C THR A 46 -39.41 67.54 41.26
N PRO A 47 -40.69 67.38 41.73
CA PRO A 47 -41.19 66.07 42.15
C PRO A 47 -42.47 65.54 41.44
N ALA A 48 -42.80 64.31 41.82
CA ALA A 48 -43.98 63.49 41.57
C ALA A 48 -45.32 64.19 41.23
N THR A 49 -46.12 63.55 40.35
CA THR A 49 -47.55 63.32 40.61
C THR A 49 -48.03 62.05 39.89
N SER A 50 -48.76 61.26 40.66
CA SER A 50 -49.42 60.00 40.36
C SER A 50 -50.49 60.10 39.26
N ARG A 51 -50.55 59.11 38.35
CA ARG A 51 -51.83 58.65 37.82
C ARG A 51 -51.76 57.18 37.41
N ALA A 52 -52.31 56.35 38.28
CA ALA A 52 -52.64 54.97 38.03
C ALA A 52 -53.56 54.85 36.80
N THR A 53 -53.16 54.02 35.84
CA THR A 53 -54.10 53.34 34.94
C THR A 53 -53.74 51.87 34.93
N LEU A 54 -54.71 51.08 35.41
CA LEU A 54 -54.74 49.64 35.48
C LEU A 54 -54.91 49.13 34.04
N ALA A 55 -53.91 48.49 33.45
CA ALA A 55 -54.05 47.81 32.16
C ALA A 55 -53.14 46.57 32.10
N GLU A 56 -53.79 45.42 32.28
CA GLU A 56 -53.51 44.13 31.66
C GLU A 56 -52.08 43.55 31.72
N ARG A 57 -51.87 42.67 32.69
CA ARG A 57 -50.75 41.71 32.71
C ARG A 57 -50.88 40.74 31.53
N THR A 58 -50.14 41.00 30.45
CA THR A 58 -49.80 39.94 29.48
C THR A 58 -48.51 39.27 29.97
N PRO A 59 -48.46 37.93 30.16
CA PRO A 59 -47.22 37.28 30.53
C PRO A 59 -46.21 37.37 29.36
N PRO A 60 -44.90 37.57 29.62
CA PRO A 60 -43.89 37.64 28.58
C PRO A 60 -43.76 36.29 27.86
N PRO A 61 -43.42 36.26 26.56
CA PRO A 61 -43.28 35.01 25.83
C PRO A 61 -42.13 34.20 26.42
N GLU A 62 -42.47 32.98 26.85
CA GLU A 62 -41.55 32.01 27.40
C GLU A 62 -40.48 31.68 26.35
N ARG A 63 -39.24 32.10 26.63
CA ARG A 63 -38.08 31.86 25.76
C ARG A 63 -37.80 30.36 25.78
N ARG A 64 -38.45 29.59 24.89
CA ARG A 64 -38.19 28.15 24.69
C ARG A 64 -36.69 27.94 24.48
N GLN A 65 -36.02 27.49 25.53
CA GLN A 65 -34.65 27.03 25.45
C GLN A 65 -34.67 25.81 24.51
N ARG A 66 -34.10 25.96 23.31
CA ARG A 66 -33.88 24.83 22.41
C ARG A 66 -32.95 23.86 23.13
N GLY A 67 -33.51 22.77 23.65
CA GLY A 67 -32.73 21.70 24.23
C GLY A 67 -31.71 21.16 23.23
N PRO A 68 -30.52 20.71 23.69
CA PRO A 68 -29.50 20.18 22.79
C PRO A 68 -30.03 18.90 22.14
N VAL A 69 -30.17 18.93 20.81
CA VAL A 69 -30.56 17.75 20.00
C VAL A 69 -29.55 16.63 20.26
N PRO A 70 -29.98 15.39 20.55
CA PRO A 70 -29.07 14.32 20.93
C PRO A 70 -28.17 13.93 19.75
N LYS A 71 -26.85 14.14 19.90
CA LYS A 71 -25.80 13.87 18.89
C LYS A 71 -25.61 12.37 18.53
N ARG A 72 -26.51 11.48 18.97
CA ARG A 72 -26.40 10.01 18.79
C ARG A 72 -26.27 9.60 17.31
N HIS A 73 -26.95 10.30 16.41
CA HIS A 73 -26.87 10.04 14.97
C HIS A 73 -25.51 10.45 14.37
N ARG A 74 -24.83 11.46 14.93
CA ARG A 74 -23.51 11.88 14.44
C ARG A 74 -22.44 10.86 14.79
N LEU A 75 -22.51 10.26 15.99
CA LEU A 75 -21.58 9.20 16.39
C LEU A 75 -21.82 7.91 15.58
N ARG A 76 -23.10 7.53 15.38
CA ARG A 76 -23.48 6.39 14.54
C ARG A 76 -23.02 6.58 13.08
N ASN A 77 -23.27 7.76 12.51
CA ASN A 77 -22.86 8.05 11.14
C ASN A 77 -21.32 8.15 11.03
N ALA A 78 -20.62 8.62 12.07
CA ALA A 78 -19.16 8.59 12.11
C ALA A 78 -18.61 7.16 12.19
N MET A 79 -19.23 6.28 12.99
CA MET A 79 -18.85 4.85 13.02
C MET A 79 -19.13 4.16 11.69
N LEU A 80 -20.28 4.42 11.06
CA LEU A 80 -20.61 3.90 9.72
C LEU A 80 -19.61 4.40 8.67
N ALA A 81 -19.25 5.68 8.70
CA ALA A 81 -18.25 6.24 7.80
C ALA A 81 -16.86 5.64 8.03
N LEU A 82 -16.47 5.42 9.29
CA LEU A 82 -15.21 4.74 9.62
C LEU A 82 -15.20 3.30 9.13
N LEU A 83 -16.29 2.56 9.34
CA LEU A 83 -16.41 1.16 8.90
C LEU A 83 -16.38 1.07 7.38
N LEU A 84 -17.07 1.98 6.68
CA LEU A 84 -17.03 2.09 5.23
C LEU A 84 -15.62 2.42 4.73
N MET A 85 -14.91 3.35 5.37
CA MET A 85 -13.54 3.70 5.03
C MET A 85 -12.60 2.50 5.20
N VAL A 86 -12.72 1.77 6.31
CA VAL A 86 -11.94 0.54 6.53
C VAL A 86 -12.27 -0.50 5.46
N ALA A 87 -13.54 -0.69 5.10
CA ALA A 87 -13.94 -1.62 4.05
C ALA A 87 -13.35 -1.24 2.68
N ILE A 88 -13.33 0.05 2.33
CA ILE A 88 -12.70 0.55 1.09
C ILE A 88 -11.21 0.29 1.10
N VAL A 89 -10.53 0.56 2.22
CA VAL A 89 -9.08 0.31 2.36
C VAL A 89 -8.80 -1.18 2.20
N VAL A 90 -9.56 -2.05 2.87
CA VAL A 90 -9.41 -3.51 2.76
C VAL A 90 -9.67 -4.00 1.33
N ALA A 91 -10.73 -3.52 0.68
CA ALA A 91 -11.04 -3.87 -0.71
C ALA A 91 -9.96 -3.38 -1.69
N GLY A 92 -9.43 -2.17 -1.48
CA GLY A 92 -8.33 -1.62 -2.27
C GLY A 92 -7.03 -2.41 -2.10
N LEU A 93 -6.71 -2.81 -0.87
CA LEU A 93 -5.59 -3.71 -0.57
C LEU A 93 -5.77 -5.07 -1.24
N TRP A 94 -6.96 -5.66 -1.14
CA TRP A 94 -7.26 -6.94 -1.77
C TRP A 94 -7.13 -6.87 -3.29
N TRP A 95 -7.69 -5.83 -3.91
CA TRP A 95 -7.57 -5.61 -5.35
C TRP A 95 -6.12 -5.38 -5.78
N TRP A 96 -5.33 -4.66 -4.97
CA TRP A 96 -3.91 -4.45 -5.22
C TRP A 96 -3.09 -5.75 -5.14
N VAL A 97 -3.41 -6.63 -4.20
CA VAL A 97 -2.77 -7.96 -4.09
C VAL A 97 -3.15 -8.83 -5.29
N ASP A 98 -4.44 -8.90 -5.60
CA ASP A 98 -4.97 -9.72 -6.69
C ASP A 98 -4.36 -9.32 -8.04
N SER A 99 -4.25 -8.01 -8.30
CA SER A 99 -3.62 -7.49 -9.52
C SER A 99 -2.11 -7.71 -9.61
N ARG A 100 -1.46 -8.25 -8.58
CA ARG A 100 -0.05 -8.67 -8.58
C ARG A 100 0.13 -10.18 -8.76
N ILE A 101 -0.94 -10.96 -8.78
CA ILE A 101 -0.89 -12.43 -8.88
C ILE A 101 -1.23 -12.86 -10.31
N THR A 102 -0.24 -13.39 -11.03
CA THR A 102 -0.47 -14.06 -12.31
C THR A 102 -0.98 -15.47 -12.04
N HIS A 103 -2.14 -15.81 -12.60
CA HIS A 103 -2.68 -17.15 -12.52
C HIS A 103 -2.11 -17.98 -13.66
N VAL A 104 -1.57 -19.15 -13.34
CA VAL A 104 -0.97 -20.07 -14.30
C VAL A 104 -1.65 -21.42 -14.18
N ASP A 105 -2.18 -21.94 -15.28
CA ASP A 105 -2.78 -23.27 -15.35
C ASP A 105 -1.67 -24.34 -15.37
N ALA A 106 -1.13 -24.67 -14.20
CA ALA A 106 -0.02 -25.61 -14.07
C ALA A 106 -0.45 -27.00 -13.56
N LEU A 107 -1.66 -27.17 -13.05
CA LEU A 107 -2.09 -28.40 -12.37
C LEU A 107 -2.46 -29.49 -13.39
N SER A 108 -2.04 -30.72 -13.13
CA SER A 108 -2.29 -31.88 -14.02
C SER A 108 -3.74 -32.39 -13.97
N GLY A 109 -4.48 -32.06 -12.90
CA GLY A 109 -5.81 -32.61 -12.62
C GLY A 109 -5.80 -34.04 -12.06
N ALA A 110 -4.64 -34.52 -11.58
CA ALA A 110 -4.52 -35.81 -10.91
C ALA A 110 -5.37 -35.89 -9.62
N ALA A 111 -5.73 -37.10 -9.20
CA ALA A 111 -6.61 -37.31 -8.05
C ALA A 111 -5.90 -36.97 -6.73
N ASP A 112 -6.52 -36.10 -5.91
CA ASP A 112 -5.93 -35.56 -4.69
C ASP A 112 -5.32 -36.61 -3.75
N THR A 113 -4.08 -36.34 -3.33
CA THR A 113 -3.40 -37.05 -2.26
C THR A 113 -3.88 -36.53 -0.91
N PRO A 114 -4.08 -37.37 0.13
CA PRO A 114 -4.52 -36.90 1.43
C PRO A 114 -3.62 -35.81 2.01
N GLY A 115 -4.17 -34.60 2.16
CA GLY A 115 -3.42 -33.43 2.63
C GLY A 115 -3.50 -32.30 1.62
N ARG A 116 -2.51 -31.41 1.65
CA ARG A 116 -2.31 -30.34 0.66
C ARG A 116 -0.86 -30.26 0.28
N THR A 117 -0.58 -30.24 -1.01
CA THR A 117 0.75 -30.18 -1.58
C THR A 117 0.89 -28.92 -2.44
N PHE A 118 1.92 -28.15 -2.15
CA PHE A 118 2.27 -26.94 -2.87
C PHE A 118 3.61 -27.17 -3.58
N LEU A 119 3.67 -26.83 -4.87
CA LEU A 119 4.91 -26.74 -5.62
C LEU A 119 5.28 -25.26 -5.78
N ILE A 120 6.43 -24.89 -5.23
CA ILE A 120 6.99 -23.54 -5.32
C ILE A 120 8.18 -23.59 -6.27
N VAL A 121 8.16 -22.76 -7.30
CA VAL A 121 9.17 -22.74 -8.36
C VAL A 121 9.75 -21.34 -8.49
N GLY A 122 11.07 -21.23 -8.41
CA GLY A 122 11.80 -20.01 -8.70
C GLY A 122 12.20 -19.97 -10.17
N SER A 123 11.70 -18.96 -10.89
CA SER A 123 11.92 -18.78 -12.32
C SER A 123 12.87 -17.61 -12.57
N ASP A 124 14.00 -17.87 -13.23
CA ASP A 124 14.89 -16.81 -13.78
C ASP A 124 14.38 -16.34 -15.16
N SER A 125 13.06 -16.39 -15.38
CA SER A 125 12.47 -15.80 -16.57
C SER A 125 12.65 -14.28 -16.53
N ARG A 126 13.25 -13.75 -17.60
CA ARG A 126 13.38 -12.31 -17.82
C ARG A 126 12.17 -11.73 -18.53
N GLU A 127 10.98 -12.27 -18.28
CA GLU A 127 9.75 -11.68 -18.79
C GLU A 127 9.64 -10.24 -18.26
N GLY A 128 9.72 -9.27 -19.18
CA GLY A 128 9.69 -7.83 -18.86
C GLY A 128 11.03 -7.09 -18.96
N TRP A 129 12.14 -7.78 -19.26
CA TRP A 129 13.36 -7.13 -19.74
C TRP A 129 13.35 -7.19 -21.28
N ALA A 130 13.73 -6.10 -21.93
CA ALA A 130 13.60 -5.90 -23.38
C ALA A 130 13.83 -7.19 -24.19
N ASP A 131 12.83 -7.52 -25.01
CA ASP A 131 12.75 -8.59 -26.01
C ASP A 131 14.11 -8.94 -26.63
N ASP A 132 14.87 -9.82 -25.95
CA ASP A 132 16.19 -10.28 -26.40
C ASP A 132 16.12 -11.62 -27.16
N GLY A 133 14.89 -12.07 -27.48
CA GLY A 133 14.65 -13.28 -28.25
C GLY A 133 15.01 -14.58 -27.52
N THR A 134 15.35 -14.54 -26.22
CA THR A 134 15.54 -15.75 -25.42
C THR A 134 14.21 -16.25 -24.87
N VAL A 135 13.46 -16.97 -25.71
CA VAL A 135 12.25 -17.69 -25.29
C VAL A 135 12.68 -18.90 -24.46
N GLY A 136 12.78 -18.73 -23.14
CA GLY A 136 13.21 -19.81 -22.27
C GLY A 136 13.23 -19.43 -20.81
N ALA A 137 12.08 -19.53 -20.14
CA ALA A 137 12.01 -19.47 -18.69
C ALA A 137 12.79 -20.68 -18.09
N ARG A 138 13.67 -20.42 -17.12
CA ARG A 138 14.47 -21.46 -16.45
C ARG A 138 14.04 -21.54 -14.99
N THR A 139 13.87 -22.77 -14.50
CA THR A 139 13.64 -23.02 -13.07
C THR A 139 14.97 -23.29 -12.36
N ASP A 140 15.30 -22.48 -11.37
CA ASP A 140 16.52 -22.63 -10.57
C ASP A 140 16.25 -23.15 -9.16
N THR A 141 15.02 -23.05 -8.69
CA THR A 141 14.59 -23.50 -7.37
C THR A 141 13.28 -24.25 -7.50
N ILE A 142 13.22 -25.48 -6.99
CA ILE A 142 12.00 -26.29 -6.95
C ILE A 142 11.83 -26.74 -5.50
N MET A 143 10.73 -26.35 -4.86
CA MET A 143 10.42 -26.72 -3.48
C MET A 143 9.03 -27.32 -3.41
N LEU A 144 8.93 -28.45 -2.73
CA LEU A 144 7.68 -29.16 -2.47
C LEU A 144 7.32 -28.99 -1.01
N VAL A 145 6.13 -28.45 -0.74
CA VAL A 145 5.59 -28.36 0.62
C VAL A 145 4.39 -29.29 0.71
N HIS A 146 4.47 -30.29 1.57
CA HIS A 146 3.36 -31.20 1.81
C HIS A 146 2.87 -31.06 3.24
N GLN A 147 1.60 -30.67 3.38
CA GLN A 147 0.87 -30.62 4.63
C GLN A 147 -0.07 -31.83 4.72
N PRO A 148 0.25 -32.84 5.53
CA PRO A 148 -0.64 -33.99 5.70
C PRO A 148 -1.90 -33.61 6.48
N VAL A 149 -2.94 -34.46 6.43
CA VAL A 149 -4.19 -34.28 7.19
C VAL A 149 -3.94 -34.23 8.71
N SER A 150 -2.93 -34.97 9.18
CA SER A 150 -2.49 -34.96 10.56
C SER A 150 -0.97 -35.11 10.64
N GLY A 151 -0.32 -34.31 11.48
CA GLY A 151 1.13 -34.36 11.69
C GLY A 151 1.86 -33.11 11.19
N PRO A 152 3.21 -33.13 11.20
CA PRO A 152 4.01 -31.98 10.80
C PRO A 152 4.02 -31.80 9.27
N THR A 153 4.02 -30.54 8.83
CA THR A 153 4.25 -30.16 7.43
C THR A 153 5.72 -30.39 7.06
N ALA A 154 5.97 -30.96 5.89
CA ALA A 154 7.31 -31.11 5.33
C ALA A 154 7.56 -30.12 4.20
N LEU A 155 8.76 -29.54 4.15
CA LEU A 155 9.28 -28.78 3.01
C LEU A 155 10.52 -29.49 2.49
N ILE A 156 10.52 -29.79 1.19
CA ILE A 156 11.57 -30.56 0.52
C ILE A 156 12.04 -29.77 -0.68
N SER A 157 13.31 -29.42 -0.72
CA SER A 157 13.94 -28.83 -1.91
C SER A 157 14.33 -29.94 -2.88
N ILE A 158 13.89 -29.83 -4.13
CA ILE A 158 14.29 -30.70 -5.24
C ILE A 158 15.40 -29.99 -6.01
N PRO A 159 16.64 -30.52 -6.05
CA PRO A 159 17.70 -29.93 -6.85
C PRO A 159 17.31 -29.87 -8.34
N ARG A 160 17.55 -28.73 -8.99
CA ARG A 160 17.16 -28.50 -10.41
C ARG A 160 17.78 -29.50 -11.40
N ASP A 161 18.94 -30.05 -11.06
CA ASP A 161 19.69 -31.00 -11.88
C ASP A 161 19.41 -32.47 -11.47
N SER A 162 18.44 -32.72 -10.59
CA SER A 162 17.98 -34.08 -10.26
C SER A 162 17.49 -34.79 -11.51
N TYR A 163 17.87 -36.07 -11.64
CA TYR A 163 17.39 -36.92 -12.73
C TYR A 163 15.93 -37.33 -12.47
N ALA A 164 15.06 -37.16 -13.46
CA ALA A 164 13.65 -37.55 -13.41
C ALA A 164 13.20 -38.03 -14.80
N GLU A 165 12.22 -38.93 -14.82
CA GLU A 165 11.50 -39.29 -16.03
C GLU A 165 10.51 -38.19 -16.38
N ILE A 166 10.68 -37.56 -17.54
CA ILE A 166 9.82 -36.49 -18.02
C ILE A 166 8.77 -37.08 -18.97
N PRO A 167 7.46 -36.91 -18.70
CA PRO A 167 6.40 -37.40 -19.57
C PRO A 167 6.56 -36.94 -21.03
N GLY A 168 6.72 -37.89 -21.95
CA GLY A 168 6.90 -37.61 -23.38
C GLY A 168 8.32 -37.28 -23.83
N TYR A 169 9.28 -37.11 -22.90
CA TYR A 169 10.67 -36.74 -23.20
C TYR A 169 11.72 -37.71 -22.62
N GLY A 170 11.31 -38.66 -21.77
CA GLY A 170 12.18 -39.65 -21.14
C GLY A 170 13.03 -39.07 -20.01
N GLY A 171 14.02 -39.84 -19.56
CA GLY A 171 14.85 -39.46 -18.41
C GLY A 171 15.82 -38.31 -18.71
N ASN A 172 15.69 -37.21 -17.98
CA ASN A 172 16.53 -36.02 -18.09
C ASN A 172 16.64 -35.32 -16.73
N LYS A 173 17.34 -34.18 -16.68
CA LYS A 173 17.31 -33.28 -15.54
C LYS A 173 15.91 -32.68 -15.38
N ILE A 174 15.41 -32.58 -14.15
CA ILE A 174 14.04 -32.12 -13.87
C ILE A 174 13.78 -30.69 -14.35
N ASN A 175 14.78 -29.82 -14.34
CA ASN A 175 14.64 -28.46 -14.90
C ASN A 175 14.35 -28.44 -16.40
N ALA A 176 14.69 -29.49 -17.14
CA ALA A 176 14.37 -29.61 -18.55
C ALA A 176 12.85 -29.73 -18.78
N ALA A 177 12.09 -30.29 -17.83
CA ALA A 177 10.63 -30.38 -17.94
C ALA A 177 10.00 -29.00 -18.09
N PHE A 178 10.49 -28.03 -17.33
CA PHE A 178 10.04 -26.64 -17.42
C PHE A 178 10.46 -25.98 -18.75
N ALA A 179 11.68 -26.27 -19.23
CA ALA A 179 12.14 -25.75 -20.52
C ALA A 179 11.38 -26.37 -21.71
N PHE A 180 10.92 -27.63 -21.60
CA PHE A 180 10.22 -28.34 -22.65
C PHE A 180 8.73 -28.03 -22.71
N GLY A 181 8.07 -27.93 -21.56
CA GLY A 181 6.61 -27.82 -21.48
C GLY A 181 6.12 -26.87 -20.39
N GLY A 182 6.99 -26.03 -19.84
CA GLY A 182 6.64 -25.01 -18.85
C GLY A 182 6.16 -25.59 -17.51
N PRO A 183 5.41 -24.78 -16.74
CA PRO A 183 4.82 -25.17 -15.47
C PRO A 183 4.01 -26.48 -15.49
N PRO A 184 3.14 -26.75 -16.48
CA PRO A 184 2.34 -27.98 -16.50
C PRO A 184 3.17 -29.25 -16.56
N LEU A 185 4.19 -29.29 -17.43
CA LEU A 185 5.03 -30.47 -17.58
C LEU A 185 5.93 -30.67 -16.35
N LEU A 186 6.40 -29.57 -15.74
CA LEU A 186 7.14 -29.65 -14.49
C LEU A 186 6.29 -30.23 -13.35
N VAL A 187 5.04 -29.78 -13.20
CA VAL A 187 4.11 -30.33 -12.20
C VAL A 187 3.94 -31.83 -12.41
N GLN A 188 3.62 -32.25 -13.64
CA GLN A 188 3.45 -33.67 -13.94
C GLN A 188 4.70 -34.50 -13.64
N THR A 189 5.88 -33.97 -13.95
CA THR A 189 7.18 -34.63 -13.67
C THR A 189 7.40 -34.77 -12.15
N VAL A 190 7.09 -33.75 -11.36
CA VAL A 190 7.23 -33.79 -9.89
C VAL A 190 6.22 -34.76 -9.27
N GLU A 191 4.99 -34.79 -9.77
CA GLU A 191 3.97 -35.76 -9.32
C GLU A 191 4.44 -37.20 -9.59
N GLN A 192 5.00 -37.46 -10.77
CA GLN A 192 5.53 -38.77 -11.11
C GLN A 192 6.76 -39.14 -10.26
N LEU A 193 7.63 -38.16 -9.96
CA LEU A 193 8.82 -38.38 -9.14
C LEU A 193 8.49 -38.66 -7.68
N THR A 194 7.47 -38.00 -7.13
CA THR A 194 7.17 -38.02 -5.68
C THR A 194 5.98 -38.90 -5.33
N GLY A 195 5.11 -39.21 -6.29
CA GLY A 195 3.84 -39.88 -6.08
C GLY A 195 2.78 -39.02 -5.39
N LEU A 196 3.07 -37.74 -5.13
CA LEU A 196 2.13 -36.79 -4.53
C LEU A 196 1.52 -35.94 -5.64
N THR A 197 0.20 -35.75 -5.60
CA THR A 197 -0.46 -34.76 -6.46
C THR A 197 -0.20 -33.36 -5.97
N ILE A 198 0.00 -32.43 -6.91
CA ILE A 198 0.20 -31.02 -6.62
C ILE A 198 -1.17 -30.33 -6.64
N ASP A 199 -1.57 -29.77 -5.50
CA ASP A 199 -2.83 -29.04 -5.39
C ASP A 199 -2.65 -27.57 -5.80
N ARG A 200 -1.46 -27.01 -5.59
CA ARG A 200 -1.18 -25.60 -5.80
C ARG A 200 0.21 -25.40 -6.38
N TYR A 201 0.30 -24.54 -7.38
CA TYR A 201 1.54 -24.12 -8.00
C TYR A 201 1.77 -22.64 -7.72
N VAL A 202 3.00 -22.29 -7.35
CA VAL A 202 3.43 -20.91 -7.12
C VAL A 202 4.75 -20.70 -7.86
N GLU A 203 4.74 -19.79 -8.83
CA GLU A 203 5.97 -19.35 -9.50
C GLU A 203 6.43 -18.01 -8.94
N VAL A 204 7.72 -17.92 -8.62
CA VAL A 204 8.36 -16.74 -8.07
C VAL A 204 9.45 -16.28 -9.04
N GLY A 205 9.21 -15.16 -9.71
CA GLY A 205 10.22 -14.49 -10.54
C GLY A 205 11.21 -13.67 -9.72
N PHE A 206 12.38 -13.37 -10.31
CA PHE A 206 13.45 -12.58 -9.67
C PHE A 206 12.98 -11.22 -9.12
N LEU A 207 12.15 -10.48 -9.88
CA LEU A 207 11.57 -9.20 -9.46
C LEU A 207 10.58 -9.33 -8.30
N GLY A 208 9.98 -10.50 -8.10
CA GLY A 208 9.09 -10.76 -6.97
C GLY A 208 9.84 -10.85 -5.64
N VAL A 209 11.04 -11.44 -5.66
CA VAL A 209 11.87 -11.58 -4.46
C VAL A 209 12.41 -10.23 -3.99
N THR A 210 12.89 -9.37 -4.92
CA THR A 210 13.40 -8.04 -4.56
C THR A 210 12.34 -7.19 -3.86
N GLY A 211 11.09 -7.23 -4.35
CA GLY A 211 9.99 -6.50 -3.73
C GLY A 211 9.66 -6.95 -2.31
N ILE A 212 9.81 -8.25 -2.01
CA ILE A 212 9.58 -8.79 -0.66
C ILE A 212 10.72 -8.37 0.29
N VAL A 213 11.97 -8.43 -0.16
CA VAL A 213 13.13 -8.06 0.66
C VAL A 213 13.10 -6.57 1.01
N ASP A 214 12.79 -5.71 0.04
CA ASP A 214 12.68 -4.26 0.25
C ASP A 214 11.55 -3.93 1.24
N ALA A 215 10.42 -4.64 1.17
CA ALA A 215 9.29 -4.47 2.09
C ALA A 215 9.61 -4.88 3.54
N LEU A 216 10.57 -5.79 3.73
CA LEU A 216 11.01 -6.26 5.04
C LEU A 216 12.15 -5.41 5.64
N GLY A 217 12.60 -4.37 4.94
CA GLY A 217 13.61 -3.44 5.42
C GLY A 217 15.05 -3.76 4.99
N GLY A 218 15.23 -4.62 3.98
CA GLY A 218 16.55 -5.10 3.57
C GLY A 218 17.13 -6.13 4.55
N VAL A 219 18.14 -6.88 4.11
CA VAL A 219 18.90 -7.81 4.98
C VAL A 219 20.13 -7.14 5.58
#